data_AF-A0A842QIX7-F1
#
_entry.id   AF-A0A842QIX7-F1
#
_cell.length_a   1.000
_cell.length_b   1.000
_cell.length_c   1.000
_cell.angle_alpha   90.00
_cell.angle_beta   90.00
_cell.angle_gamma   90.00
#
_symmetry.space_group_name_H-M   'P 1'
#
loop_
_entity.id
_entity.type
_entity.pdbx_description
1 polymer ?
#
loop_
_entity_poly.entity_id
_entity_poly.type
_entity_poly.pdbx_seq_one_letter_code
_entity_poly.pdbx_strand_id
1 'polypeptide(L)'
;MKHYETGLGKAVVASVIVGVVVIAGFLAVSYLLPGGETPPNGPTGPDGGFGTRAAEYLNSRRDDVAFYWMCNSSFVNERLTQYYQETEPDAFVDGVRMIKNQEVGTIEVLFAPYSANLTGTGQVSLDDWASMSGSLVDDAIGQMSDAESHPDHFPSTWPIDFYVSIFFDDNTFFYIGYTEADQMVFLQNGTWSGQFTEYGHPETTGYADTGYWLDANGLMTAAIDEFYEVITENVAYPE
;
A
#
# COMPACT_ATOMS: atom_id res chain seq x y z
N MET A 1 0.77 65.06 -14.54
CA MET A 1 1.18 63.65 -14.63
C MET A 1 -0.07 62.80 -14.46
N LYS A 2 -0.23 61.74 -15.27
CA LYS A 2 -1.43 60.88 -15.28
C LYS A 2 -1.57 60.16 -13.93
N HIS A 3 -2.69 60.36 -13.23
CA HIS A 3 -3.12 59.44 -12.18
C HIS A 3 -3.84 58.28 -12.86
N TYR A 4 -3.22 57.09 -12.81
CA TYR A 4 -3.93 55.85 -13.08
C TYR A 4 -4.76 55.51 -11.85
N GLU A 5 -6.07 55.47 -12.02
CA GLU A 5 -6.95 54.66 -11.19
C GLU A 5 -6.50 53.20 -11.30
N THR A 6 -6.04 52.60 -10.22
CA THR A 6 -6.08 51.15 -10.06
C THR A 6 -7.24 50.83 -9.13
N GLY A 7 -8.43 50.76 -9.72
CA GLY A 7 -9.59 50.08 -9.16
C GLY A 7 -9.34 48.58 -9.04
N LEU A 8 -8.37 48.17 -8.21
CA LEU A 8 -8.35 46.84 -7.62
C LEU A 8 -9.41 46.86 -6.51
N GLY A 9 -10.63 46.55 -6.93
CA GLY A 9 -11.84 46.65 -6.14
C GLY A 9 -11.74 45.87 -4.83
N LYS A 10 -12.34 46.43 -3.79
CA LYS A 10 -12.57 45.83 -2.46
C LYS A 10 -13.14 44.39 -2.52
N ALA A 11 -13.64 43.94 -3.67
CA ALA A 11 -14.10 42.58 -3.91
C ALA A 11 -12.96 41.53 -3.88
N VAL A 12 -11.76 41.85 -4.38
CA VAL A 12 -10.62 40.89 -4.40
C VAL A 12 -10.02 40.71 -3.02
N VAL A 13 -10.03 41.77 -2.19
CA VAL A 13 -9.54 41.68 -0.80
C VAL A 13 -10.54 40.94 0.09
N ALA A 14 -11.85 41.08 -0.16
CA ALA A 14 -12.88 40.36 0.60
C ALA A 14 -12.85 38.84 0.33
N SER A 15 -12.65 38.40 -0.92
CA SER A 15 -12.58 36.98 -1.25
C SER A 15 -11.31 36.30 -0.71
N VAL A 16 -10.19 37.01 -0.64
CA VAL A 16 -8.96 36.51 0.02
C VAL A 16 -9.15 36.41 1.54
N ILE A 17 -9.83 37.37 2.17
CA ILE A 17 -10.11 37.32 3.62
C ILE A 17 -11.11 36.19 3.94
N VAL A 18 -12.15 36.00 3.13
CA VAL A 18 -13.08 34.87 3.31
C VAL A 18 -12.38 33.53 3.09
N GLY A 19 -11.49 33.42 2.10
CA GLY A 19 -10.69 32.21 1.87
C GLY A 19 -9.76 31.88 3.05
N VAL A 20 -9.10 32.89 3.64
CA VAL A 20 -8.23 32.70 4.81
C VAL A 20 -9.04 32.36 6.07
N VAL A 21 -10.24 32.93 6.26
CA VAL A 21 -11.11 32.60 7.39
C VAL A 21 -11.71 31.20 7.26
N VAL A 22 -12.04 30.74 6.05
CA VAL A 22 -12.52 29.37 5.81
C VAL A 22 -11.39 28.36 6.03
N ILE A 23 -10.18 28.62 5.53
CA ILE A 23 -9.02 27.71 5.70
C ILE A 23 -8.56 27.69 7.18
N ALA A 24 -8.49 28.84 7.84
CA ALA A 24 -8.16 28.90 9.28
C ALA A 24 -9.30 28.32 10.15
N GLY A 25 -10.55 28.48 9.73
CA GLY A 25 -11.71 27.85 10.38
C GLY A 25 -11.71 26.33 10.25
N PHE A 26 -11.35 25.79 9.07
CA PHE A 26 -11.24 24.35 8.85
C PHE A 26 -10.08 23.74 9.66
N LEU A 27 -8.96 24.46 9.80
CA LEU A 27 -7.83 24.06 10.64
C LEU A 27 -8.12 24.18 12.15
N ALA A 28 -8.98 25.12 12.57
CA ALA A 28 -9.37 25.26 13.98
C ALA A 28 -10.45 24.25 14.39
N VAL A 29 -11.38 23.89 13.48
CA VAL A 29 -12.43 22.90 13.74
C VAL A 29 -11.87 21.47 13.76
N SER A 30 -10.78 21.19 13.04
CA SER A 30 -10.06 19.92 13.14
C SER A 30 -9.24 19.78 14.44
N TYR A 31 -8.95 20.87 15.14
CA TYR A 31 -8.23 20.84 16.42
C TYR A 31 -9.12 20.90 17.68
N LEU A 32 -10.38 21.38 17.59
CA LEU A 32 -11.18 21.75 18.77
C LEU A 32 -12.70 21.52 18.64
N LEU A 33 -13.18 20.32 18.30
CA LEU A 33 -14.53 19.89 18.69
C LEU A 33 -14.53 18.52 19.38
N PRO A 34 -15.08 18.42 20.61
CA PRO A 34 -15.14 17.20 21.41
C PRO A 34 -16.45 16.42 21.19
N GLY A 35 -16.33 15.08 21.18
CA GLY A 35 -17.43 14.10 21.24
C GLY A 35 -17.47 13.21 20.00
N GLY A 36 -17.30 11.89 20.08
CA GLY A 36 -17.14 10.98 21.20
C GLY A 36 -16.68 9.62 20.65
N GLU A 37 -16.03 8.86 21.53
CA GLU A 37 -15.20 7.68 21.28
C GLU A 37 -13.75 8.04 20.90
N THR A 38 -12.88 7.89 21.89
CA THR A 38 -11.43 8.03 21.81
C THR A 38 -10.89 7.01 20.79
N PRO A 39 -10.29 7.42 19.66
CA PRO A 39 -9.40 6.53 18.93
C PRO A 39 -8.12 6.37 19.77
N PRO A 40 -7.47 5.20 19.81
CA PRO A 40 -6.15 5.11 20.42
C PRO A 40 -5.20 6.03 19.64
N ASN A 41 -4.56 6.94 20.37
CA ASN A 41 -3.47 7.84 19.96
C ASN A 41 -2.98 7.70 18.51
N GLY A 42 -3.43 8.60 17.62
CA GLY A 42 -2.68 8.89 16.41
C GLY A 42 -1.33 9.53 16.77
N PRO A 43 -0.27 9.34 15.97
CA PRO A 43 1.07 9.74 16.35
C PRO A 43 1.28 11.22 16.00
N THR A 44 1.73 11.99 16.98
CA THR A 44 2.26 13.33 16.76
C THR A 44 3.68 13.36 17.28
N GLY A 45 4.68 13.12 16.41
CA GLY A 45 6.08 13.44 16.67
C GLY A 45 7.08 12.30 16.43
N PRO A 46 8.40 12.60 16.49
CA PRO A 46 9.49 11.64 16.30
C PRO A 46 9.57 10.50 17.35
N ASP A 47 8.55 10.36 18.19
CA ASP A 47 8.43 9.35 19.25
C ASP A 47 7.63 8.10 18.82
N GLY A 48 7.17 8.03 17.56
CA GLY A 48 6.55 6.82 17.00
C GLY A 48 7.58 5.77 16.56
N GLY A 49 7.29 4.49 16.81
CA GLY A 49 8.08 3.34 16.33
C GLY A 49 8.16 3.25 14.81
N PHE A 50 8.96 2.33 14.30
CA PHE A 50 9.17 2.11 12.86
C PHE A 50 7.87 1.82 12.10
N GLY A 51 6.93 1.06 12.70
CA GLY A 51 5.64 0.74 12.08
C GLY A 51 4.79 2.00 11.82
N THR A 52 4.65 2.84 12.85
CA THR A 52 3.99 4.13 12.75
C THR A 52 4.62 5.04 11.67
N ARG A 53 5.95 5.16 11.65
CA ARG A 53 6.65 5.99 10.66
C ARG A 53 6.49 5.46 9.24
N ALA A 54 6.46 4.13 9.07
CA ALA A 54 6.19 3.50 7.80
C ALA A 54 4.77 3.82 7.32
N ALA A 55 3.77 3.72 8.21
CA ALA A 55 2.39 4.06 7.89
C ALA A 55 2.23 5.54 7.51
N GLU A 56 2.86 6.45 8.26
CA GLU A 56 2.89 7.88 7.93
C GLU A 56 3.49 8.14 6.54
N TYR A 57 4.62 7.49 6.22
CA TYR A 57 5.26 7.61 4.91
C TYR A 57 4.35 7.10 3.80
N LEU A 58 3.82 5.88 3.93
CA LEU A 58 2.96 5.25 2.92
C LEU A 58 1.68 6.06 2.69
N ASN A 59 1.07 6.59 3.75
CA ASN A 59 -0.10 7.46 3.63
C ASN A 59 0.22 8.81 2.96
N SER A 60 1.36 9.42 3.27
CA SER A 60 1.78 10.68 2.63
C SER A 60 2.03 10.55 1.13
N ARG A 61 2.23 9.31 0.66
CA ARG A 61 2.62 8.94 -0.70
C ARG A 61 1.54 8.12 -1.42
N ARG A 62 0.36 7.99 -0.82
CA ARG A 62 -0.71 7.10 -1.28
C ARG A 62 -1.22 7.43 -2.68
N ASP A 63 -1.17 8.69 -3.06
CA ASP A 63 -1.55 9.16 -4.40
C ASP A 63 -0.43 9.00 -5.44
N ASP A 64 0.82 8.78 -5.00
CA ASP A 64 1.97 8.53 -5.87
C ASP A 64 2.21 7.02 -6.13
N VAL A 65 1.36 6.16 -5.56
CA VAL A 65 1.47 4.70 -5.73
C VAL A 65 1.08 4.33 -7.15
N ALA A 66 2.04 3.81 -7.91
CA ALA A 66 1.85 3.29 -9.26
C ALA A 66 1.15 1.93 -9.22
N PHE A 67 1.66 1.00 -8.41
CA PHE A 67 1.08 -0.33 -8.25
C PHE A 67 1.61 -1.08 -7.02
N TYR A 68 0.85 -2.09 -6.59
CA TYR A 68 1.27 -3.12 -5.65
C TYR A 68 1.65 -4.38 -6.44
N TRP A 69 2.67 -5.10 -5.96
CA TRP A 69 3.16 -6.32 -6.56
C TRP A 69 3.38 -7.40 -5.52
N MET A 70 2.82 -8.58 -5.74
CA MET A 70 2.94 -9.77 -4.90
C MET A 70 3.36 -10.95 -5.77
N CYS A 71 4.36 -11.73 -5.37
CA CYS A 71 4.72 -13.00 -6.02
C CYS A 71 5.47 -13.90 -5.01
N ASN A 72 5.92 -15.09 -5.41
CA ASN A 72 6.84 -15.97 -4.64
C ASN A 72 6.56 -16.12 -3.13
N SER A 73 5.30 -16.21 -2.72
CA SER A 73 4.88 -16.39 -1.32
C SER A 73 3.80 -17.45 -1.21
N SER A 74 3.58 -18.03 -0.02
CA SER A 74 2.51 -18.98 0.25
C SER A 74 1.13 -18.39 -0.06
N PHE A 75 0.93 -17.09 0.20
CA PHE A 75 -0.27 -16.37 -0.22
C PHE A 75 -0.53 -16.48 -1.73
N VAL A 76 0.50 -16.22 -2.57
CA VAL A 76 0.34 -16.24 -4.03
C VAL A 76 0.37 -17.67 -4.58
N ASN A 77 1.45 -18.40 -4.33
CA ASN A 77 1.72 -19.67 -5.02
C ASN A 77 0.96 -20.86 -4.44
N GLU A 78 0.45 -20.76 -3.19
CA GLU A 78 -0.33 -21.82 -2.58
C GLU A 78 -1.80 -21.42 -2.43
N ARG A 79 -2.12 -20.38 -1.64
CA ARG A 79 -3.52 -20.03 -1.33
C ARG A 79 -4.31 -19.62 -2.58
N LEU A 80 -3.82 -18.64 -3.36
CA LEU A 80 -4.51 -18.23 -4.59
C LEU A 80 -4.50 -19.34 -5.65
N THR A 81 -3.39 -20.06 -5.80
CA THR A 81 -3.32 -21.23 -6.69
C THR A 81 -4.41 -22.26 -6.36
N GLN A 82 -4.56 -22.63 -5.08
CA GLN A 82 -5.58 -23.59 -4.65
C GLN A 82 -6.98 -23.13 -4.99
N TYR A 83 -7.29 -21.84 -4.80
CA TYR A 83 -8.58 -21.26 -5.19
C TYR A 83 -8.87 -21.46 -6.69
N TYR A 84 -7.95 -21.07 -7.57
CA TYR A 84 -8.18 -21.19 -9.02
C TYR A 84 -8.20 -22.65 -9.51
N GLN A 85 -7.52 -23.56 -8.79
CA GLN A 85 -7.55 -24.99 -9.08
C GLN A 85 -8.89 -25.67 -8.78
N GLU A 86 -9.79 -25.02 -8.03
CA GLU A 86 -11.15 -25.53 -7.84
C GLU A 86 -11.95 -25.57 -9.15
N THR A 87 -11.67 -24.64 -10.07
CA THR A 87 -12.28 -24.58 -11.40
C THR A 87 -11.35 -25.06 -12.50
N GLU A 88 -10.06 -24.75 -12.43
CA GLU A 88 -9.07 -25.01 -13.47
C GLU A 88 -7.85 -25.77 -12.90
N PRO A 89 -7.83 -27.11 -12.97
CA PRO A 89 -6.86 -27.94 -12.24
C PRO A 89 -5.38 -27.67 -12.52
N ASP A 90 -5.07 -27.14 -13.70
CA ASP A 90 -3.70 -26.82 -14.13
C ASP A 90 -3.29 -25.37 -13.80
N ALA A 91 -4.18 -24.59 -13.18
CA ALA A 91 -3.88 -23.21 -12.79
C ALA A 91 -2.73 -23.16 -11.77
N PHE A 92 -1.82 -22.20 -11.95
CA PHE A 92 -0.80 -21.85 -10.98
C PHE A 92 -0.63 -20.34 -10.99
N VAL A 93 -0.82 -19.70 -9.84
CA VAL A 93 -0.65 -18.24 -9.71
C VAL A 93 0.80 -17.94 -9.40
N ASP A 94 1.40 -17.10 -10.23
CA ASP A 94 2.81 -16.75 -10.14
C ASP A 94 3.01 -15.35 -9.55
N GLY A 95 2.13 -14.42 -9.91
CA GLY A 95 2.15 -13.06 -9.36
C GLY A 95 0.80 -12.37 -9.43
N VAL A 96 0.65 -11.33 -8.62
CA VAL A 96 -0.50 -10.45 -8.61
C VAL A 96 0.00 -9.02 -8.68
N ARG A 97 -0.54 -8.25 -9.63
CA ARG A 97 -0.31 -6.83 -9.79
C ARG A 97 -1.61 -6.08 -9.53
N MET A 98 -1.55 -5.04 -8.72
CA MET A 98 -2.72 -4.19 -8.46
C MET A 98 -2.37 -2.75 -8.80
N ILE A 99 -3.20 -2.07 -9.59
CA ILE A 99 -2.97 -0.71 -10.09
C ILE A 99 -4.14 0.19 -9.66
N LYS A 100 -3.85 1.37 -9.12
CA LYS A 100 -4.87 2.41 -8.88
C LYS A 100 -5.02 3.28 -10.13
N ASN A 101 -6.16 3.19 -10.81
CA ASN A 101 -6.51 4.13 -11.87
C ASN A 101 -7.40 5.26 -11.30
N GLN A 102 -7.66 6.30 -12.11
CA GLN A 102 -8.43 7.48 -11.67
C GLN A 102 -9.85 7.16 -11.18
N GLU A 103 -10.49 6.13 -11.75
CA GLU A 103 -11.90 5.80 -11.48
C GLU A 103 -12.09 4.45 -10.80
N VAL A 104 -11.14 3.52 -10.92
CA VAL A 104 -11.21 2.15 -10.40
C VAL A 104 -9.81 1.63 -10.07
N GLY A 105 -9.73 0.64 -9.18
CA GLY A 105 -8.55 -0.22 -9.08
C GLY A 105 -8.61 -1.35 -10.13
N THR A 106 -7.47 -1.77 -10.65
CA THR A 106 -7.35 -2.96 -11.51
C THR A 106 -6.49 -3.99 -10.82
N ILE A 107 -6.93 -5.24 -10.85
CA ILE A 107 -6.20 -6.40 -10.32
C ILE A 107 -5.88 -7.30 -11.49
N GLU A 108 -4.63 -7.70 -11.61
CA GLU A 108 -4.15 -8.65 -12.60
C GLU A 108 -3.50 -9.84 -11.89
N VAL A 109 -3.95 -11.04 -12.21
CA VAL A 109 -3.41 -12.30 -11.70
C VAL A 109 -2.68 -12.99 -12.84
N LEU A 110 -1.38 -13.20 -12.67
CA LEU A 110 -0.50 -13.82 -13.65
C LEU A 110 -0.46 -15.32 -13.40
N PHE A 111 -0.81 -16.09 -14.42
CA PHE A 111 -0.81 -17.55 -14.35
C PHE A 111 0.42 -18.12 -15.06
N ALA A 112 1.03 -19.15 -14.47
CA ALA A 112 2.10 -19.89 -15.09
C ALA A 112 1.57 -20.93 -16.09
N PRO A 113 2.37 -21.30 -17.13
CA PRO A 113 3.65 -20.69 -17.45
C PRO A 113 3.47 -19.30 -18.08
N TYR A 114 4.25 -18.31 -17.63
CA TYR A 114 4.22 -16.93 -18.15
C TYR A 114 4.31 -16.85 -19.68
N SER A 115 4.96 -17.81 -20.33
CA SER A 115 5.07 -17.90 -21.79
C SER A 115 3.72 -18.06 -22.51
N ALA A 116 2.67 -18.48 -21.79
CA ALA A 116 1.31 -18.53 -22.30
C ALA A 116 0.61 -17.17 -22.26
N ASN A 117 1.20 -16.16 -21.60
CA ASN A 117 0.64 -14.82 -21.41
C ASN A 117 -0.80 -14.86 -20.87
N LEU A 118 -1.05 -15.77 -19.93
CA LEU A 118 -2.35 -15.96 -19.28
C LEU A 118 -2.47 -14.99 -18.10
N THR A 119 -3.41 -14.06 -18.19
CA THR A 119 -3.65 -13.04 -17.17
C THR A 119 -5.14 -12.91 -16.91
N GLY A 120 -5.55 -13.23 -15.69
CA GLY A 120 -6.87 -12.86 -15.19
C GLY A 120 -6.89 -11.38 -14.87
N THR A 121 -7.97 -10.67 -15.23
CA THR A 121 -8.11 -9.23 -14.95
C THR A 121 -9.44 -8.97 -14.26
N GLY A 122 -9.40 -8.21 -13.17
CA GLY A 122 -10.55 -7.74 -12.42
C GLY A 122 -10.49 -6.25 -12.13
N GLN A 123 -11.62 -5.68 -11.74
CA GLN A 123 -11.73 -4.28 -11.32
C GLN A 123 -12.33 -4.20 -9.93
N VAL A 124 -11.84 -3.25 -9.14
CA VAL A 124 -12.35 -2.97 -7.80
C VAL A 124 -12.69 -1.51 -7.66
N SER A 125 -13.62 -1.19 -6.75
CA SER A 125 -13.92 0.21 -6.44
C SER A 125 -12.72 0.89 -5.78
N LEU A 126 -12.70 2.23 -5.80
CA LEU A 126 -11.68 2.98 -5.05
C LEU A 126 -11.85 2.81 -3.54
N ASP A 127 -13.05 2.49 -3.06
CA ASP A 127 -13.33 2.23 -1.65
C ASP A 127 -12.73 0.89 -1.22
N ASP A 128 -12.91 -0.18 -2.01
CA ASP A 128 -12.30 -1.50 -1.73
C ASP A 128 -10.77 -1.40 -1.78
N TRP A 129 -10.23 -0.69 -2.78
CA TRP A 129 -8.82 -0.39 -2.85
C TRP A 129 -8.34 0.34 -1.59
N ALA A 130 -9.10 1.34 -1.14
CA ALA A 130 -8.75 2.12 0.03
C ALA A 130 -8.85 1.31 1.33
N SER A 131 -9.83 0.42 1.43
CA SER A 131 -10.01 -0.52 2.55
C SER A 131 -8.82 -1.45 2.66
N MET A 132 -8.49 -2.18 1.59
CA MET A 132 -7.37 -3.12 1.56
C MET A 132 -6.03 -2.45 1.84
N SER A 133 -5.78 -1.29 1.22
CA SER A 133 -4.58 -0.50 1.48
C SER A 133 -4.53 0.02 2.92
N GLY A 134 -5.67 0.41 3.50
CA GLY A 134 -5.77 0.84 4.90
C GLY A 134 -5.55 -0.31 5.88
N SER A 135 -6.15 -1.48 5.61
CA SER A 135 -5.99 -2.69 6.43
C SER A 135 -4.52 -3.10 6.55
N LEU A 136 -3.77 -3.05 5.43
CA LEU A 136 -2.33 -3.30 5.44
C LEU A 136 -1.54 -2.19 6.16
N VAL A 137 -1.79 -0.92 5.82
CA VAL A 137 -0.91 0.19 6.23
C VAL A 137 -1.25 0.70 7.63
N ASP A 138 -2.52 0.98 7.89
CA ASP A 138 -2.99 1.64 9.11
C ASP A 138 -3.28 0.62 10.22
N ASP A 139 -4.01 -0.44 9.89
CA ASP A 139 -4.50 -1.41 10.88
C ASP A 139 -3.46 -2.49 11.21
N ALA A 140 -2.58 -2.82 10.26
CA ALA A 140 -1.45 -3.71 10.49
C ALA A 140 -0.15 -2.94 10.78
N ILE A 141 0.53 -2.41 9.75
CA ILE A 141 1.88 -1.84 9.89
C ILE A 141 1.93 -0.69 10.91
N GLY A 142 0.95 0.21 10.88
CA GLY A 142 0.91 1.38 11.76
C GLY A 142 0.78 1.05 13.25
N GLN A 143 0.24 -0.13 13.58
CA GLN A 143 0.01 -0.59 14.95
C GLN A 143 1.14 -1.49 15.50
N MET A 144 2.06 -1.95 14.65
CA MET A 144 3.14 -2.83 15.07
C MET A 144 4.23 -2.08 15.84
N SER A 145 4.72 -2.70 16.91
CA SER A 145 5.90 -2.25 17.65
C SER A 145 7.20 -2.67 16.96
N ASP A 146 8.27 -1.95 17.26
CA ASP A 146 9.63 -2.34 16.85
C ASP A 146 9.97 -3.72 17.43
N ALA A 147 10.58 -4.58 16.60
CA ALA A 147 11.01 -5.88 17.07
C ALA A 147 12.20 -5.75 18.05
N GLU A 148 12.07 -6.32 19.25
CA GLU A 148 13.16 -6.36 20.24
C GLU A 148 14.29 -7.30 19.83
N SER A 149 13.97 -8.29 19.00
CA SER A 149 14.92 -9.25 18.41
C SER A 149 14.46 -9.65 17.02
N HIS A 150 15.38 -9.87 16.10
CA HIS A 150 15.06 -10.22 14.72
C HIS A 150 16.16 -11.09 14.09
N PRO A 151 15.88 -11.82 13.01
CA PRO A 151 16.88 -12.51 12.20
C PRO A 151 17.90 -11.55 11.57
N ASP A 152 19.06 -12.07 11.18
CA ASP A 152 20.11 -11.28 10.51
C ASP A 152 19.73 -10.86 9.07
N HIS A 153 18.82 -11.61 8.44
CA HIS A 153 18.38 -11.39 7.06
C HIS A 153 16.92 -11.82 6.88
N PHE A 154 16.24 -11.15 5.95
CA PHE A 154 14.96 -11.60 5.42
C PHE A 154 15.18 -12.30 4.06
N PRO A 155 14.46 -13.39 3.76
CA PRO A 155 13.57 -14.13 4.65
C PRO A 155 14.34 -15.07 5.58
N SER A 156 13.82 -15.26 6.78
CA SER A 156 14.37 -16.15 7.81
C SER A 156 13.86 -17.59 7.70
N THR A 157 12.67 -17.79 7.15
CA THR A 157 12.12 -19.12 6.82
C THR A 157 11.55 -19.15 5.41
N TRP A 158 11.48 -20.34 4.84
CA TRP A 158 10.83 -20.60 3.55
C TRP A 158 9.77 -21.70 3.70
N PRO A 159 8.62 -21.57 3.00
CA PRO A 159 8.23 -20.43 2.16
C PRO A 159 7.93 -19.16 2.96
N ILE A 160 8.00 -18.00 2.30
CA ILE A 160 7.53 -16.71 2.87
C ILE A 160 6.01 -16.73 2.85
N ASP A 161 5.35 -16.36 3.94
CA ASP A 161 3.88 -16.37 4.00
C ASP A 161 3.27 -15.28 3.12
N PHE A 162 3.77 -14.06 3.24
CA PHE A 162 3.30 -12.92 2.47
C PHE A 162 4.43 -11.93 2.21
N TYR A 163 4.50 -11.39 1.00
CA TYR A 163 5.21 -10.13 0.79
C TYR A 163 4.53 -9.32 -0.31
N VAL A 164 4.65 -8.01 -0.19
CA VAL A 164 4.15 -7.04 -1.14
C VAL A 164 5.16 -5.93 -1.33
N SER A 165 5.35 -5.51 -2.57
CA SER A 165 6.15 -4.34 -2.94
C SER A 165 5.22 -3.26 -3.49
N ILE A 166 5.33 -2.05 -2.95
CA ILE A 166 4.56 -0.87 -3.35
C ILE A 166 5.49 0.02 -4.16
N PHE A 167 5.20 0.17 -5.45
CA PHE A 167 6.01 0.96 -6.38
C PHE A 167 5.41 2.35 -6.57
N PHE A 168 6.26 3.38 -6.58
CA PHE A 168 5.87 4.77 -6.74
C PHE A 168 6.35 5.35 -8.08
N ASP A 169 5.67 6.39 -8.55
CA ASP A 169 5.96 7.08 -9.82
C ASP A 169 7.34 7.76 -9.89
N ASP A 170 7.99 7.98 -8.75
CA ASP A 170 9.33 8.59 -8.66
C ASP A 170 10.48 7.57 -8.64
N ASN A 171 10.21 6.34 -9.09
CA ASN A 171 11.18 5.24 -9.14
C ASN A 171 11.67 4.73 -7.78
N THR A 172 10.94 5.04 -6.71
CA THR A 172 11.12 4.37 -5.40
C THR A 172 10.15 3.20 -5.23
N PHE A 173 10.47 2.29 -4.32
CA PHE A 173 9.52 1.28 -3.86
C PHE A 173 9.66 1.00 -2.37
N PHE A 174 8.61 0.46 -1.78
CA PHE A 174 8.51 0.05 -0.39
C PHE A 174 8.20 -1.45 -0.31
N TYR A 175 9.06 -2.20 0.34
CA TYR A 175 8.94 -3.65 0.53
C TYR A 175 8.36 -3.97 1.91
N ILE A 176 7.42 -4.90 1.94
CA ILE A 176 6.86 -5.50 3.15
C ILE A 176 6.95 -7.02 3.00
N GLY A 177 7.68 -7.68 3.89
CA GLY A 177 7.76 -9.15 3.96
C GLY A 177 7.32 -9.64 5.32
N TYR A 178 6.52 -10.71 5.36
CA TYR A 178 5.95 -11.29 6.57
C TYR A 178 6.18 -12.80 6.61
N THR A 179 6.54 -13.27 7.80
CA THR A 179 6.71 -14.68 8.12
C THR A 179 5.92 -15.02 9.38
N GLU A 180 4.91 -15.89 9.26
CA GLU A 180 4.05 -16.33 10.36
C GLU A 180 4.84 -17.14 11.39
N ALA A 181 5.77 -17.98 10.95
CA ALA A 181 6.59 -18.79 11.86
C ALA A 181 7.40 -17.95 12.85
N ASP A 182 7.86 -16.76 12.42
CA ASP A 182 8.64 -15.85 13.24
C ASP A 182 7.79 -14.74 13.88
N GLN A 183 6.54 -14.55 13.44
CA GLN A 183 5.69 -13.41 13.80
C GLN A 183 6.38 -12.06 13.56
N MET A 184 7.16 -11.96 12.49
CA MET A 184 7.96 -10.78 12.18
C MET A 184 7.60 -10.21 10.82
N VAL A 185 7.57 -8.88 10.73
CA VAL A 185 7.48 -8.13 9.48
C VAL A 185 8.79 -7.40 9.21
N PHE A 186 9.33 -7.57 8.01
CA PHE A 186 10.48 -6.84 7.51
C PHE A 186 10.03 -5.75 6.53
N LEU A 187 10.47 -4.53 6.78
CA LEU A 187 10.20 -3.35 5.95
C LEU A 187 11.50 -2.81 5.35
N GLN A 188 11.49 -2.49 4.06
CA GLN A 188 12.67 -1.91 3.41
C GLN A 188 12.30 -1.02 2.22
N ASN A 189 12.96 0.11 2.11
CA ASN A 189 12.85 0.98 0.93
C ASN A 189 13.83 0.54 -0.15
N GLY A 190 13.56 0.91 -1.39
CA GLY A 190 14.53 0.79 -2.46
C GLY A 190 14.19 1.61 -3.68
N THR A 191 14.83 1.26 -4.79
CA THR A 191 14.67 1.90 -6.10
C THR A 191 14.39 0.87 -7.16
N TRP A 192 13.61 1.26 -8.17
CA TRP A 192 13.30 0.43 -9.34
C TRP A 192 13.52 1.23 -10.62
N SER A 193 13.64 0.57 -11.76
CA SER A 193 14.00 1.23 -13.02
C SER A 193 12.84 1.99 -13.68
N GLY A 194 11.61 1.86 -13.14
CA GLY A 194 10.39 2.27 -13.82
C GLY A 194 9.95 1.29 -14.92
N GLN A 195 10.61 0.15 -15.05
CA GLN A 195 10.38 -0.85 -16.09
C GLN A 195 10.19 -2.25 -15.51
N PHE A 196 9.64 -3.13 -16.35
CA PHE A 196 9.54 -4.56 -16.08
C PHE A 196 10.65 -5.30 -16.81
N THR A 197 11.13 -6.38 -16.22
CA THR A 197 12.05 -7.34 -16.86
C THR A 197 11.36 -8.04 -18.03
N GLU A 198 12.13 -8.78 -18.84
CA GLU A 198 11.59 -9.59 -19.94
C GLU A 198 10.55 -10.64 -19.50
N TYR A 199 10.53 -10.98 -18.21
CA TYR A 199 9.61 -11.93 -17.60
C TYR A 199 8.44 -11.26 -16.86
N GLY A 200 8.28 -9.94 -16.98
CA GLY A 200 7.14 -9.22 -16.41
C GLY A 200 7.26 -8.89 -14.92
N HIS A 201 8.41 -9.15 -14.27
CA HIS A 201 8.67 -8.69 -12.91
C HIS A 201 9.16 -7.23 -12.90
N PRO A 202 8.76 -6.39 -11.93
CA PRO A 202 9.37 -5.08 -11.74
C PRO A 202 10.88 -5.18 -11.59
N GLU A 203 11.64 -4.35 -12.29
CA GLU A 203 13.10 -4.36 -12.22
C GLU A 203 13.59 -3.48 -11.06
N THR A 204 13.90 -4.13 -9.94
CA THR A 204 14.52 -3.48 -8.78
C THR A 204 16.00 -3.18 -9.04
N THR A 205 16.40 -1.93 -8.86
CA THR A 205 17.77 -1.45 -9.12
C THR A 205 18.62 -1.33 -7.86
N GLY A 206 17.99 -1.32 -6.69
CA GLY A 206 18.71 -1.28 -5.42
C GLY A 206 17.79 -1.29 -4.22
N TYR A 207 18.30 -1.81 -3.11
CA TYR A 207 17.66 -1.78 -1.81
C TYR A 207 18.40 -0.79 -0.92
N ALA A 208 17.69 -0.17 0.03
CA ALA A 208 18.35 0.57 1.10
C ALA A 208 19.26 -0.37 1.90
N ASP A 209 20.41 0.11 2.34
CA ASP A 209 21.39 -0.69 3.09
C ASP A 209 20.83 -1.24 4.42
N THR A 210 19.72 -0.67 4.91
CA THR A 210 19.08 -1.07 6.16
C THR A 210 17.57 -1.17 5.96
N GLY A 211 16.99 -2.25 6.47
CA GLY A 211 15.56 -2.39 6.69
C GLY A 211 15.21 -2.40 8.17
N TYR A 212 13.93 -2.47 8.47
CA TYR A 212 13.38 -2.42 9.82
C TYR A 212 12.54 -3.66 10.10
N TRP A 213 12.58 -4.13 11.34
CA TRP A 213 11.84 -5.29 11.79
C TRP A 213 10.75 -4.85 12.78
N LEU A 214 9.56 -5.39 12.59
CA LEU A 214 8.38 -5.14 13.41
C LEU A 214 7.87 -6.46 13.97
N ASP A 215 7.37 -6.44 15.20
CA ASP A 215 6.62 -7.54 15.77
C ASP A 215 5.19 -7.51 15.21
N ALA A 216 4.84 -8.55 14.44
CA ALA A 216 3.55 -8.63 13.77
C ALA A 216 2.41 -8.82 14.77
N ASN A 217 2.65 -9.58 15.86
CA ASN A 217 1.64 -9.93 16.88
C ASN A 217 0.26 -10.28 16.31
N GLY A 218 0.21 -11.05 15.21
CA GLY A 218 -1.02 -11.44 14.51
C GLY A 218 -1.72 -10.35 13.68
N LEU A 219 -1.19 -9.13 13.60
CA LEU A 219 -1.82 -8.00 12.90
C LEU A 219 -1.84 -8.16 11.37
N MET A 220 -1.00 -9.03 10.79
CA MET A 220 -0.97 -9.27 9.34
C MET A 220 -2.12 -10.14 8.83
N THR A 221 -2.75 -10.95 9.69
CA THR A 221 -3.74 -11.95 9.25
C THR A 221 -4.93 -11.31 8.54
N ALA A 222 -5.52 -10.27 9.14
CA ALA A 222 -6.70 -9.60 8.58
C ALA A 222 -6.40 -8.95 7.22
N ALA A 223 -5.24 -8.28 7.08
CA ALA A 223 -4.84 -7.67 5.82
C ALA A 223 -4.65 -8.73 4.72
N ILE A 224 -3.98 -9.85 5.02
CA ILE A 224 -3.76 -10.94 4.05
C ILE A 224 -5.09 -11.56 3.61
N ASP A 225 -6.03 -11.75 4.54
CA ASP A 225 -7.36 -12.28 4.21
C ASP A 225 -8.18 -11.29 3.37
N GLU A 226 -8.12 -9.98 3.66
CA GLU A 226 -8.74 -8.95 2.81
C GLU A 226 -8.17 -8.96 1.39
N PHE A 227 -6.84 -9.07 1.23
CA PHE A 227 -6.23 -9.24 -0.10
C PHE A 227 -6.77 -10.49 -0.80
N TYR A 228 -6.87 -11.62 -0.09
CA TYR A 228 -7.39 -12.86 -0.65
C TYR A 228 -8.83 -12.72 -1.15
N GLU A 229 -9.72 -12.17 -0.31
CA GLU A 229 -11.13 -11.99 -0.63
C GLU A 229 -11.31 -11.04 -1.83
N VAL A 230 -10.66 -9.87 -1.79
CA VAL A 230 -10.76 -8.88 -2.86
C VAL A 230 -10.26 -9.44 -4.19
N ILE A 231 -9.17 -10.21 -4.21
CA ILE A 231 -8.65 -10.82 -5.46
C ILE A 231 -9.62 -11.89 -5.99
N THR A 232 -10.04 -12.83 -5.13
CA THR A 232 -10.82 -13.99 -5.53
C THR A 232 -12.26 -13.64 -5.93
N GLU A 233 -12.84 -12.58 -5.35
CA GLU A 233 -14.17 -12.10 -5.75
C GLU A 233 -14.17 -11.34 -7.08
N ASN A 234 -13.04 -10.74 -7.48
CA ASN A 234 -13.00 -9.81 -8.60
C ASN A 234 -12.24 -10.32 -9.82
N VAL A 235 -11.39 -11.35 -9.68
CA VAL A 235 -10.57 -11.87 -10.79
C VAL A 235 -10.90 -13.33 -11.04
N ALA A 236 -11.53 -13.60 -12.18
CA ALA A 236 -11.72 -14.97 -12.68
C ALA A 236 -10.48 -15.49 -13.44
N TYR A 237 -10.37 -16.81 -13.55
CA TYR A 237 -9.41 -17.43 -14.46
C TYR A 237 -9.77 -17.07 -15.92
N PRO A 238 -8.80 -16.69 -16.78
CA PRO A 238 -9.08 -16.30 -18.16
C PRO A 238 -9.54 -17.49 -19.02
N GLU A 239 -10.58 -17.29 -19.85
CA GLU A 239 -11.09 -18.27 -20.84
C GLU A 239 -10.19 -18.44 -22.07
#